data_AF-A0A2G1DJG6-F1
#
_entry.id   AF-A0A2G1DJG6-F1
#
_cell.length_a   1.000
_cell.length_b   1.000
_cell.length_c   1.000
_cell.angle_alpha   90.00
_cell.angle_beta   90.00
_cell.angle_gamma   90.00
#
_symmetry.space_group_name_H-M   'P 1'
#
loop_
_entity.id
_entity.type
_entity.pdbx_description
1 polymer ?
#
loop_
_entity_poly.entity_id
_entity_poly.type
_entity_poly.pdbx_seq_one_letter_code
_entity_poly.pdbx_strand_id
1 'polypeptide(L)' 'MMIILNHLSCMDDIKSVVEEKVFRDDSKSIRIKKLSINADKTDNKSVFLVKEKTSYSIVNEDFKNRGNKLNGLNFLKIS' A
#
# COMPACT_ATOMS: atom_id res chain seq x y z
N MET A 1 -2.13 13.26 -11.23
CA MET A 1 -2.11 12.93 -9.78
C MET A 1 -3.36 12.12 -9.47
N MET A 2 -3.22 10.84 -9.11
CA MET A 2 -4.37 9.98 -8.76
C MET A 2 -4.72 10.22 -7.29
N ILE A 3 -5.96 10.64 -7.03
CA ILE A 3 -6.46 10.86 -5.66
C ILE A 3 -7.29 9.64 -5.28
N ILE A 4 -6.81 8.86 -4.31
CA ILE A 4 -7.57 7.73 -3.75
C ILE A 4 -8.45 8.27 -2.63
N LEU A 5 -9.75 8.37 -2.91
CA LEU A 5 -10.77 8.72 -1.93
C LEU A 5 -11.13 7.47 -1.09
N ASN A 6 -11.48 7.65 0.19
CA ASN A 6 -11.89 6.58 1.12
C ASN A 6 -10.81 5.54 1.51
N HIS A 7 -9.57 5.96 1.73
CA HIS A 7 -8.49 5.09 2.20
C HIS A 7 -8.59 4.78 3.70
N LEU A 8 -8.32 3.54 4.08
CA LEU A 8 -8.14 3.09 5.46
C LEU A 8 -6.72 2.56 5.61
N SER A 9 -6.09 2.80 6.78
CA SER A 9 -4.83 2.14 7.09
C SER A 9 -5.11 0.66 7.32
N CYS A 10 -4.71 -0.17 6.37
CA CYS A 10 -4.89 -1.62 6.42
C CYS A 10 -3.59 -2.35 6.80
N MET A 11 -2.50 -1.62 7.09
CA MET A 11 -1.25 -2.23 7.52
C MET A 11 -1.43 -2.89 8.89
N ASP A 12 -0.94 -4.12 9.02
CA ASP A 12 -0.77 -4.79 10.29
C ASP A 12 0.54 -4.27 10.91
N ASP A 13 0.44 -3.35 11.85
CA ASP A 13 1.58 -2.68 12.48
C ASP A 13 2.48 -3.66 13.28
N ILE A 14 1.98 -4.85 13.60
CA ILE A 14 2.71 -5.89 14.35
C ILE A 14 3.48 -6.80 13.39
N LYS A 15 2.85 -7.21 12.28
CA LYS A 15 3.44 -8.17 11.32
C LYS A 15 4.21 -7.51 10.18
N SER A 16 3.98 -6.21 9.95
CA SER A 16 4.69 -5.43 8.95
C SER A 16 6.03 -4.95 9.51
N VAL A 17 7.03 -4.87 8.65
CA VAL A 17 8.35 -4.35 8.97
C VAL A 17 8.62 -3.16 8.07
N VAL A 18 8.62 -1.98 8.68
CA VAL A 18 8.90 -0.71 8.03
C VAL A 18 10.20 -0.16 8.60
N GLU A 19 11.15 0.15 7.72
CA GLU A 19 12.35 0.89 8.08
C GLU A 19 12.16 2.36 7.75
N GLU A 20 12.36 3.20 8.75
CA GLU A 20 12.45 4.64 8.58
C GLU A 20 13.91 5.06 8.71
N LYS A 21 14.41 5.78 7.71
CA LYS A 21 15.71 6.44 7.75
C LYS A 21 15.49 7.94 7.73
N VAL A 22 15.86 8.59 8.83
CA VAL A 22 15.85 10.04 8.95
C VAL A 22 17.23 10.57 8.56
N PHE A 23 17.27 11.56 7.68
CA PHE A 23 18.50 12.23 7.26
C PHE A 23 18.73 13.49 8.10
N ARG A 24 19.92 14.09 7.96
CA ARG A 24 20.31 15.27 8.74
C ARG A 24 19.50 16.53 8.42
N ASP A 25 18.85 16.56 7.27
CA ASP A 25 17.96 17.63 6.82
C ASP A 25 16.50 17.40 7.22
N ASP A 26 16.26 16.50 8.19
CA ASP A 26 14.95 16.02 8.63
C ASP A 26 14.11 15.33 7.53
N SER A 27 14.68 15.13 6.34
CA SER A 27 14.03 14.32 5.31
C SER A 27 13.95 12.86 5.77
N LYS A 28 12.87 12.18 5.36
CA LYS A 28 12.56 10.81 5.76
C LYS A 28 12.49 9.92 4.53
N SER A 29 13.22 8.80 4.55
CA SER A 29 13.04 7.70 3.61
C SER A 29 12.38 6.53 4.32
N ILE A 30 11.28 6.06 3.77
CA ILE A 30 10.52 4.94 4.29
C ILE A 30 10.67 3.75 3.34
N ARG A 31 11.14 2.62 3.87
CA ARG A 31 11.25 1.37 3.15
C ARG A 31 10.40 0.30 3.84
N ILE A 32 9.38 -0.18 3.14
CA ILE A 32 8.61 -1.33 3.59
C ILE A 32 9.41 -2.60 3.24
N LYS A 33 9.94 -3.29 4.25
CA LYS A 33 10.65 -4.58 4.11
C LYS A 33 9.69 -5.76 4.06
N LYS A 34 8.63 -5.70 4.87
CA LYS A 34 7.57 -6.69 4.92
C LYS A 34 6.25 -5.97 5.10
N LEU A 35 5.26 -6.31 4.30
CA LEU A 35 3.93 -5.72 4.37
C LEU A 35 2.94 -6.83 4.71
N SER A 36 2.28 -6.71 5.85
CA SER A 36 1.17 -7.57 6.21
C SER A 36 -0.08 -6.72 6.32
N ILE A 37 -1.19 -7.25 5.82
CA ILE A 37 -2.46 -6.55 5.79
C ILE A 37 -3.33 -7.12 6.90
N ASN A 38 -3.90 -6.24 7.72
CA ASN A 38 -4.91 -6.63 8.68
C ASN A 38 -6.26 -6.76 7.94
N ALA A 39 -6.71 -8.00 7.72
CA ALA A 39 -7.94 -8.30 7.01
C ALA A 39 -9.18 -7.64 7.67
N ASP A 40 -9.20 -7.53 9.00
CA ASP A 40 -10.31 -6.93 9.75
C ASP A 40 -10.46 -5.42 9.46
N LYS A 41 -9.39 -4.77 8.96
CA LYS A 41 -9.39 -3.34 8.59
C LYS A 41 -9.69 -3.09 7.10
N THR A 42 -9.98 -4.13 6.31
CA THR A 42 -10.11 -4.01 4.84
C THR A 42 -11.53 -3.85 4.31
N ASP A 43 -12.56 -4.02 5.16
CA ASP A 43 -13.95 -3.61 4.93
C ASP A 43 -14.46 -3.72 3.47
N ASN A 44 -14.34 -4.91 2.85
CA ASN A 44 -14.71 -5.22 1.45
C ASN A 44 -14.21 -4.22 0.37
N LYS A 45 -13.25 -3.35 0.66
CA LYS A 45 -12.76 -2.35 -0.29
C LYS A 45 -11.80 -2.98 -1.30
N SER A 46 -11.73 -2.36 -2.47
CA SER A 46 -10.89 -2.84 -3.58
C SER A 46 -9.49 -2.20 -3.63
N VAL A 47 -9.29 -1.05 -2.97
CA VAL A 47 -8.04 -0.27 -3.01
C VAL A 47 -7.74 0.27 -1.62
N PHE A 48 -6.47 0.17 -1.22
CA PHE A 48 -5.95 0.61 0.07
C PHE A 48 -4.66 1.41 -0.14
N LEU A 49 -4.44 2.38 0.75
CA LEU A 49 -3.27 3.23 0.72
C LEU A 49 -2.38 2.89 1.90
N VAL A 50 -1.09 2.71 1.64
CA VAL A 50 -0.10 2.56 2.71
C VAL A 50 0.32 3.96 3.11
N LYS A 51 -0.11 4.43 4.29
CA LYS A 51 0.16 5.80 4.75
C LYS A 51 1.66 6.12 4.75
N GLU A 52 2.46 5.10 5.04
CA GLU A 52 3.91 5.12 5.14
C GLU A 52 4.59 5.18 3.76
N LYS A 53 3.85 4.90 2.68
CA LYS A 53 4.39 4.93 1.31
C LYS A 53 3.33 5.28 0.26
N THR A 54 3.21 6.56 -0.03
CA THR A 54 2.25 7.11 -1.00
C THR A 54 2.55 6.77 -2.47
N SER A 55 3.74 6.26 -2.76
CA SER A 55 4.12 5.83 -4.12
C SER A 55 3.50 4.50 -4.55
N TYR A 56 2.88 3.75 -3.63
CA TYR A 56 2.24 2.47 -3.93
C TYR A 56 0.82 2.44 -3.38
N SER A 57 -0.04 1.73 -4.08
CA SER A 57 -1.39 1.42 -3.62
C SER A 57 -1.55 -0.09 -3.59
N ILE A 58 -2.16 -0.60 -2.52
CA ILE A 58 -2.52 -2.00 -2.41
C ILE A 58 -3.89 -2.15 -3.03
N VAL A 59 -4.09 -3.19 -3.81
CA VAL A 59 -5.39 -3.51 -4.39
C VAL A 59 -5.72 -4.97 -4.11
N ASN A 60 -7.00 -5.30 -4.01
CA ASN A 60 -7.41 -6.69 -3.91
C ASN A 60 -7.31 -7.39 -5.28
N GLU A 61 -7.49 -8.71 -5.27
CA GLU A 61 -7.38 -9.52 -6.48
C GLU A 61 -8.46 -9.20 -7.51
N ASP A 62 -9.68 -8.89 -7.08
CA ASP A 62 -10.78 -8.48 -7.96
C ASP A 62 -10.43 -7.22 -8.75
N PHE A 63 -9.84 -6.21 -8.09
CA PHE A 63 -9.41 -4.99 -8.75
C PHE A 63 -8.30 -5.27 -9.74
N LYS A 64 -7.29 -6.06 -9.36
CA LYS A 64 -6.22 -6.47 -10.27
C LYS A 64 -6.78 -7.16 -11.52
N ASN A 65 -7.74 -8.07 -11.34
CA ASN A 65 -8.37 -8.79 -12.45
C ASN A 65 -9.14 -7.85 -13.39
N ARG A 66 -9.84 -6.84 -12.85
CA ARG A 66 -10.48 -5.79 -13.66
C ARG A 66 -9.45 -4.88 -14.35
N GLY A 67 -8.38 -4.54 -13.65
CA GLY A 67 -7.34 -3.62 -14.09
C GLY A 67 -6.34 -4.21 -15.09
N ASN A 68 -6.18 -5.53 -15.15
CA ASN A 68 -5.33 -6.22 -16.14
C ASN A 68 -5.75 -5.93 -17.60
N LYS A 69 -6.97 -5.42 -17.83
CA LYS A 69 -7.45 -4.98 -19.14
C LYS A 69 -7.00 -3.56 -19.52
N LEU A 70 -6.37 -2.83 -18.60
CA LEU A 70 -5.92 -1.46 -18.79
C LEU A 70 -4.41 -1.43 -19.02
N ASN A 71 -4.00 -0.74 -20.08
CA ASN A 71 -2.57 -0.50 -20.36
C ASN A 71 -2.00 0.50 -19.34
N GLY A 72 -0.75 0.29 -18.91
CA GLY A 72 -0.02 1.20 -18.03
C GLY A 72 -0.15 0.91 -16.54
N LEU A 73 -0.84 -0.17 -16.14
CA LEU A 73 -0.83 -0.65 -14.76
C LEU A 73 0.21 -1.76 -14.58
N ASN A 74 1.01 -1.65 -13.52
CA ASN A 74 1.95 -2.70 -13.12
C ASN A 74 1.61 -3.20 -11.72
N PHE A 75 1.32 -4.49 -11.60
CA PHE A 75 0.91 -5.11 -10.34
C PHE A 75 2.05 -5.95 -9.76
N LEU A 76 2.49 -5.59 -8.56
CA LEU A 76 3.49 -6.35 -7.80
C LEU A 76 2.79 -7.23 -6.77
N LYS A 77 3.23 -8.49 -6.64
CA LYS A 77 2.72 -9.38 -5.59
C LYS A 77 3.41 -9.04 -4.27
N ILE A 78 2.62 -8.87 -3.22
CA ILE A 78 3.11 -8.77 -1.84
C ILE A 78 3.26 -10.21 -1.33
N SER A 79 4.45 -10.60 -0.89
CA SER A 79 4.81 -11.92 -0.35
C SER A 79 5.00 -11.88 1.15
#